data_AF-A0A3S4UN48-F1
#
_entry.id   AF-A0A3S4UN48-F1
#
_cell.length_a   1.000
_cell.length_b   1.000
_cell.length_c   1.000
_cell.angle_alpha   90.00
_cell.angle_beta   90.00
_cell.angle_gamma   90.00
#
_symmetry.space_group_name_H-M   'P 1'
#
loop_
_entity.id
_entity.type
_entity.pdbx_description
1 polymer ?
#
loop_
_entity_poly.entity_id
_entity_poly.type
_entity_poly.pdbx_seq_one_letter_code
_entity_poly.pdbx_strand_id
1 'polypeptide(L)'
;MMMIACPMAWIDSNRKEDLMPFHNALTPADEMIPEGITVALGTDNICDYMVPLCEGDLWQELSLLAAGCRFPHLDAMVDIASINGRKVLGLDPI
;
A
#
# COMPACT_ATOMS: atom_id res chain seq x y z
N MET A 1 -4.14 -10.98 11.82
CA MET A 1 -4.70 -10.48 10.54
C MET A 1 -3.56 -9.89 9.74
N MET A 2 -3.56 -10.01 8.40
CA MET A 2 -2.54 -9.43 7.53
C MET A 2 -3.22 -8.74 6.35
N MET A 3 -2.62 -7.66 5.85
CA MET A 3 -3.14 -6.87 4.75
C MET A 3 -2.08 -6.67 3.67
N ILE A 4 -2.53 -6.61 2.42
CA ILE A 4 -1.71 -6.24 1.26
C ILE A 4 -2.22 -4.89 0.77
N ALA A 5 -1.34 -3.89 0.75
CA ALA A 5 -1.62 -2.57 0.24
C ALA A 5 -1.21 -2.47 -1.23
N CYS A 6 -2.11 -1.99 -2.09
CA CYS A 6 -1.85 -1.69 -3.51
C CYS A 6 -2.10 -0.20 -3.82
N PRO A 7 -1.20 0.70 -3.39
CA PRO A 7 -1.42 2.15 -3.38
C PRO A 7 -1.84 2.75 -4.73
N MET A 8 -1.14 2.43 -5.82
CA MET A 8 -1.43 2.96 -7.15
C MET A 8 -2.82 2.55 -7.61
N ALA A 9 -3.14 1.26 -7.52
CA ALA A 9 -4.44 0.75 -7.94
C ALA A 9 -5.60 1.36 -7.15
N TRP A 10 -5.40 1.63 -5.87
CA TRP A 10 -6.46 2.19 -5.04
C TRP A 10 -6.64 3.69 -5.24
N ILE A 11 -5.54 4.46 -5.35
CA ILE A 11 -5.64 5.91 -5.53
C ILE A 11 -6.17 6.28 -6.91
N ASP A 12 -5.99 5.41 -7.92
CA ASP A 12 -6.44 5.61 -9.29
C ASP A 12 -7.97 5.48 -9.45
N SER A 13 -8.68 5.12 -8.37
CA SER A 13 -10.14 5.11 -8.35
C SER A 13 -10.73 6.48 -8.69
N ASN A 14 -11.77 6.47 -9.55
CA ASN A 14 -12.46 7.69 -9.95
C ASN A 14 -12.91 8.53 -8.74
N ARG A 15 -12.56 9.82 -8.77
CA ARG A 15 -13.08 10.80 -7.81
C ARG A 15 -14.60 10.89 -7.97
N LYS A 16 -15.31 10.93 -6.84
CA LYS A 16 -16.75 11.20 -6.82
C LYS A 16 -16.98 12.66 -6.47
N GLU A 17 -18.00 13.27 -7.08
CA GLU A 17 -18.39 14.67 -6.86
C GLU A 17 -19.26 14.86 -5.60
N ASP A 18 -19.49 13.80 -4.84
CA ASP A 18 -20.25 13.86 -3.60
C ASP A 18 -19.46 14.63 -2.53
N LEU A 19 -20.05 15.68 -1.97
CA LEU A 19 -19.49 16.42 -0.83
C LEU A 19 -19.47 15.54 0.42
N MET A 20 -18.31 14.94 0.71
CA MET A 20 -18.06 14.15 1.91
C MET A 20 -16.65 14.44 2.45
N PRO A 21 -16.37 14.18 3.75
CA PRO A 21 -15.01 14.15 4.25
C PRO A 21 -14.28 12.95 3.64
N PHE A 22 -13.64 13.12 2.48
CA PHE A 22 -12.85 12.07 1.87
C PHE A 22 -11.60 11.80 2.72
N HIS A 23 -11.45 10.54 3.13
CA HIS A 23 -10.14 9.94 3.36
C HIS A 23 -9.61 9.46 2.01
N ASN A 24 -8.29 9.49 1.80
CA ASN A 24 -7.74 8.87 0.60
C ASN A 24 -8.07 7.37 0.60
N ALA A 25 -8.11 6.75 -0.58
CA ALA A 25 -8.50 5.34 -0.71
C ALA A 25 -7.41 4.35 -0.27
N LEU A 26 -6.30 4.83 0.28
CA LEU A 26 -5.15 4.00 0.64
C LEU A 26 -5.44 3.22 1.92
N THR A 27 -4.76 2.08 2.09
CA THR A 27 -4.79 1.37 3.37
C THR A 27 -4.18 2.26 4.45
N PRO A 28 -4.83 2.43 5.61
CA PRO A 28 -4.31 3.21 6.73
C PRO A 28 -3.16 2.47 7.44
N ALA A 29 -2.00 2.39 6.78
CA ALA A 29 -0.82 1.69 7.28
C ALA A 29 -0.28 2.32 8.58
N ASP A 30 -0.45 3.63 8.72
CA ASP A 30 -0.13 4.42 9.92
C ASP A 30 -0.94 4.01 11.15
N GLU A 31 -2.16 3.50 10.97
CA GLU A 31 -3.01 2.99 12.05
C GLU A 31 -2.81 1.48 12.27
N MET A 32 -2.65 0.71 11.18
CA MET A 32 -2.56 -0.75 11.24
C MET A 32 -1.25 -1.25 11.87
N ILE A 33 -0.12 -0.63 11.55
CA ILE A 33 1.20 -1.08 12.02
C ILE A 33 1.34 -0.93 13.55
N PRO A 34 0.94 0.19 14.19
CA PRO A 34 0.92 0.30 15.65
C PRO A 34 0.05 -0.74 16.36
N GLU A 35 -1.04 -1.17 15.72
CA GLU A 35 -1.94 -2.21 16.23
C GLU A 35 -1.42 -3.65 15.99
N GLY A 36 -0.19 -3.79 15.47
CA GLY A 36 0.44 -5.08 15.22
C GLY A 36 -0.14 -5.83 14.02
N ILE A 37 -0.83 -5.14 13.12
CA ILE A 37 -1.32 -5.70 11.87
C ILE A 37 -0.21 -5.63 10.83
N THR A 38 0.20 -6.78 10.30
CA THR A 38 1.18 -6.86 9.22
C THR A 38 0.61 -6.24 7.94
N VAL A 39 1.27 -5.21 7.43
CA VAL A 39 0.99 -4.61 6.12
C VAL A 39 2.12 -4.96 5.16
N ALA A 40 1.78 -5.55 4.03
CA ALA A 40 2.69 -5.82 2.91
C ALA A 40 2.30 -4.97 1.68
N LEU A 41 3.16 -4.96 0.67
CA LEU A 41 2.95 -4.24 -0.58
C LEU A 41 2.58 -5.17 -1.73
N GLY A 42 1.74 -4.67 -2.64
CA GLY A 42 1.44 -5.25 -3.93
C GLY A 42 1.22 -4.14 -4.96
N THR A 43 1.26 -4.50 -6.24
CA THR A 43 1.00 -3.57 -7.35
C THR A 43 -0.45 -3.67 -7.84
N ASP A 44 -1.08 -4.84 -7.63
CA ASP A 44 -2.37 -5.26 -8.22
C ASP A 44 -2.30 -5.35 -9.75
N ASN A 45 -2.23 -4.21 -10.43
CA ASN A 45 -2.28 -4.04 -11.87
C ASN A 45 -0.97 -3.45 -12.40
N ILE A 46 -0.56 -3.84 -13.62
CA ILE A 46 0.64 -3.31 -14.29
C ILE A 46 0.30 -3.05 -15.76
N CYS A 47 0.40 -1.79 -16.18
CA CYS A 47 0.16 -1.34 -17.56
C CYS A 47 -1.08 -1.96 -18.22
N ASP A 48 -2.16 -2.13 -17.46
CA ASP A 48 -3.38 -2.77 -17.94
C ASP A 48 -4.53 -1.77 -18.09
N TYR A 49 -5.73 -2.30 -18.35
CA TYR A 49 -6.92 -1.47 -18.52
C TYR A 49 -7.32 -0.71 -17.24
N MET A 50 -7.07 -1.30 -16.07
CA MET A 50 -7.50 -0.76 -14.79
C MET A 50 -6.56 0.34 -14.31
N VAL A 51 -5.23 0.14 -14.45
CA VAL A 51 -4.21 1.08 -13.98
C VAL A 51 -3.09 1.21 -15.04
N PRO A 52 -3.30 2.01 -16.10
CA PRO A 52 -2.44 1.99 -17.29
C PRO A 52 -1.04 2.55 -17.07
N LEU A 53 -0.81 3.31 -16.00
CA LEU A 53 0.47 3.97 -15.69
C LEU A 53 1.17 3.38 -14.45
N CYS A 54 0.79 2.18 -14.02
CA CYS A 54 1.54 1.43 -13.02
C CYS A 54 2.61 0.57 -13.69
N GLU A 55 3.89 0.83 -13.42
CA GLU A 55 5.03 0.13 -14.03
C GLU A 55 5.48 -1.12 -13.23
N GLY A 56 4.84 -1.39 -12.09
CA GLY A 56 5.23 -2.49 -11.20
C GLY A 56 6.44 -2.20 -10.31
N ASP A 57 6.83 -0.92 -10.16
CA ASP A 57 7.89 -0.51 -9.24
C ASP A 57 7.37 -0.42 -7.80
N LEU A 58 7.84 -1.32 -6.93
CA LEU A 58 7.46 -1.33 -5.52
C LEU A 58 7.93 -0.08 -4.75
N TRP A 59 8.97 0.61 -5.23
CA TRP A 59 9.37 1.89 -4.62
C TRP A 59 8.32 2.97 -4.87
N GLN A 60 7.72 3.02 -6.06
CA GLN A 60 6.62 3.93 -6.38
C GLN A 60 5.41 3.67 -5.48
N GLU A 61 5.04 2.39 -5.32
CA GLU A 61 3.94 1.98 -4.43
C GLU A 61 4.22 2.41 -2.97
N LEU A 62 5.39 2.06 -2.44
CA LEU A 62 5.81 2.40 -1.08
C LEU A 62 5.84 3.92 -0.84
N SER A 63 6.34 4.67 -1.82
CA SER A 63 6.43 6.14 -1.75
C SER A 63 5.05 6.77 -1.70
N LEU A 64 4.10 6.26 -2.50
CA LEU A 64 2.72 6.73 -2.51
C LEU A 64 2.01 6.40 -1.19
N LEU A 65 2.18 5.17 -0.66
CA LEU A 65 1.63 4.79 0.65
C LEU A 65 2.16 5.71 1.76
N ALA A 66 3.47 5.91 1.81
CA ALA A 66 4.11 6.73 2.84
C ALA A 66 3.67 8.20 2.77
N ALA A 67 3.57 8.76 1.56
CA ALA A 67 3.09 10.13 1.36
C ALA A 67 1.61 10.28 1.74
N GLY A 68 0.77 9.33 1.32
CA GLY A 68 -0.67 9.37 1.56
C GLY A 68 -1.08 9.16 3.02
N CYS A 69 -0.35 8.33 3.76
CA CYS A 69 -0.57 8.10 5.20
C CYS A 69 0.24 9.06 6.10
N ARG A 70 1.07 9.93 5.53
CA ARG A 70 2.06 10.73 6.29
C ARG A 70 2.89 9.84 7.23
N PHE A 71 3.46 8.78 6.67
CA PHE A 71 4.15 7.69 7.37
C PHE A 71 5.67 7.69 7.08
N PRO A 72 6.48 8.55 7.74
CA PRO A 72 7.92 8.64 7.51
C PRO A 72 8.74 7.67 8.38
N HIS A 73 8.26 6.44 8.59
CA HIS A 73 8.93 5.43 9.41
C HIS A 73 9.72 4.46 8.55
N LEU A 74 10.98 4.80 8.25
CA LEU A 74 11.81 4.06 7.29
C LEU A 74 11.97 2.58 7.63
N ASP A 75 12.17 2.21 8.89
CA ASP A 75 12.33 0.80 9.29
C ASP A 75 11.07 -0.01 8.97
N ALA A 76 9.89 0.53 9.29
CA ALA A 76 8.63 -0.11 8.97
C ALA A 76 8.37 -0.13 7.45
N MET A 77 8.77 0.91 6.71
CA MET A 77 8.70 0.94 5.25
C MET A 77 9.53 -0.20 4.61
N VAL A 78 10.72 -0.46 5.14
CA VAL A 78 11.58 -1.58 4.71
C VAL A 78 10.87 -2.91 4.99
N ASP A 79 10.28 -3.08 6.17
CA ASP A 79 9.53 -4.29 6.51
C ASP A 79 8.34 -4.53 5.56
N ILE A 80 7.56 -3.49 5.24
CA ILE A 80 6.42 -3.56 4.30
C ILE A 80 6.89 -4.04 2.92
N ALA A 81 8.00 -3.49 2.42
CA ALA A 81 8.54 -3.79 1.10
C ALA A 81 9.34 -5.10 1.02
N SER A 82 9.57 -5.79 2.15
CA SER A 82 10.40 -7.00 2.18
C SER A 82 9.81 -8.12 3.05
N ILE A 83 10.09 -8.11 4.36
CA ILE A 83 9.77 -9.19 5.30
C ILE A 83 8.26 -9.47 5.32
N ASN A 84 7.43 -8.43 5.27
CA ASN A 84 5.99 -8.57 5.35
C ASN A 84 5.41 -9.24 4.09
N GLY A 85 6.01 -9.02 2.92
CA GLY A 85 5.66 -9.72 1.69
C GLY A 85 5.80 -11.25 1.82
N ARG A 86 6.83 -11.72 2.52
CA ARG A 86 7.01 -13.16 2.79
C ARG A 86 5.97 -13.69 3.77
N LYS A 87 5.68 -12.94 4.84
CA LYS A 87 4.67 -13.31 5.85
C LYS A 87 3.29 -13.50 5.21
N VAL A 88 2.86 -12.57 4.34
CA VAL A 88 1.54 -12.66 3.67
C VAL A 88 1.45 -13.81 2.67
N LEU A 89 2.58 -14.24 2.11
CA LEU A 89 2.69 -15.41 1.24
C LEU A 89 2.82 -16.73 2.02
N GLY A 90 2.86 -16.71 3.35
CA GLY A 90 3.06 -17.90 4.18
C GLY A 90 4.48 -18.47 4.13
N LEU A 91 5.47 -17.65 3.76
CA LEU A 91 6.88 -18.01 3.71
C LEU A 91 7.61 -17.59 4.99
N ASP A 92 8.61 -18.38 5.38
CA ASP A 92 9.44 -18.04 6.54
C ASP A 92 10.20 -16.72 6.30
N PRO A 93 10.27 -15.82 7.30
CA PRO A 93 11.08 -14.61 7.24
C PRO A 93 12.58 -14.96 7.20
N ILE A 94 13.38 -14.11 6.56
CA ILE A 94 14.84 -14.27 6.43
C ILE A 94 15.52 -13.28 7.38
#